data_AF-A0A090GU87-F1
#
_entry.id   AF-A0A090GU87-F1
#
_cell.length_a   1.000
_cell.length_b   1.000
_cell.length_c   1.000
_cell.angle_alpha   90.00
_cell.angle_beta   90.00
_cell.angle_gamma   90.00
#
_symmetry.space_group_name_H-M   'P 1'
#
loop_
_entity.id
_entity.type
_entity.pdbx_description
1 polymer ?
#
loop_
_entity_poly.entity_id
_entity_poly.type
_entity_poly.pdbx_seq_one_letter_code
_entity_poly.pdbx_strand_id
1 'polypeptide(L)'
;MHGDYLNRAPEQLDQLMVVSGHFGFEYAERFMPGRYSFTFLRDPVDRLLSYYSYCRGATRDEYEINALAHDSDAETFFRAGATASSKFASHMWNHQACQLASGWGASLVGKADIAPDGLPPDEVLDRAKANLTRFDYIGLVENFEADNAAIFAALGDTSLDVFRINAAPVRTTREELSSSTLELLAALTEIDQKLYDWAVGLRASSVSIHKDVTEAVAKY
;
A
#
# COMPACT_ATOMS: atom_id res chain seq x y z
N MET A 1 -2.41 -11.39 -12.00
CA MET A 1 -1.40 -11.14 -13.05
C MET A 1 -0.63 -9.93 -12.58
N HIS A 2 0.51 -10.15 -11.90
CA HIS A 2 1.23 -9.09 -11.18
C HIS A 2 2.37 -8.57 -12.08
N GLY A 3 2.36 -7.28 -12.44
CA GLY A 3 3.44 -6.67 -13.24
C GLY A 3 3.18 -6.45 -14.74
N ASP A 4 2.00 -6.78 -15.26
CA ASP A 4 1.69 -6.63 -16.70
C ASP A 4 1.59 -5.18 -17.18
N TYR A 5 1.45 -4.20 -16.28
CA TYR A 5 1.40 -2.79 -16.67
C TYR A 5 2.72 -2.29 -17.29
N LEU A 6 3.83 -2.98 -17.04
CA LEU A 6 5.13 -2.67 -17.66
C LEU A 6 5.25 -3.29 -19.07
N ASN A 7 4.45 -4.31 -19.37
CA ASN A 7 4.53 -5.10 -20.61
C ASN A 7 3.38 -4.82 -21.58
N ARG A 8 2.41 -3.99 -21.19
CA ARG A 8 1.23 -3.63 -21.98
C ARG A 8 1.05 -2.13 -21.98
N ALA A 9 0.66 -1.58 -23.13
CA ALA A 9 0.20 -0.20 -23.18
C ALA A 9 -1.10 -0.04 -22.36
N PRO A 10 -1.35 1.11 -21.71
CA PRO A 10 -2.55 1.35 -20.92
C PRO A 10 -3.86 0.99 -21.64
N GLU A 11 -3.95 1.26 -22.94
CA GLU A 11 -5.12 0.98 -23.78
C GLU A 11 -5.45 -0.53 -23.86
N GLN A 12 -4.44 -1.39 -23.70
CA GLN A 12 -4.64 -2.84 -23.72
C GLN A 12 -5.24 -3.36 -22.40
N LEU A 13 -5.16 -2.58 -21.33
CA LEU A 13 -5.74 -2.91 -20.03
C LEU A 13 -7.22 -2.51 -19.93
N ASP A 14 -7.67 -1.55 -20.75
CA ASP A 14 -9.05 -1.06 -20.76
C ASP A 14 -10.09 -2.16 -21.04
N GLN A 15 -9.69 -3.23 -21.73
CA GLN A 15 -10.56 -4.38 -22.07
C GLN A 15 -10.57 -5.47 -20.99
N LEU A 16 -9.70 -5.41 -19.99
CA LEU A 16 -9.60 -6.43 -18.95
C LEU A 16 -10.69 -6.22 -17.89
N MET A 17 -11.16 -7.31 -17.28
CA MET A 17 -12.12 -7.23 -16.16
C MET A 17 -11.47 -6.71 -14.88
N VAL A 18 -10.23 -7.11 -14.62
CA VAL A 18 -9.47 -6.76 -13.42
C VAL A 18 -8.11 -6.23 -13.84
N VAL A 19 -7.74 -5.07 -13.29
CA VAL A 19 -6.41 -4.48 -13.42
C VAL A 19 -5.84 -4.38 -12.02
N SER A 20 -4.72 -5.06 -11.76
CA SER A 20 -4.02 -5.01 -10.49
C SER A 20 -2.51 -5.08 -10.69
N GLY A 21 -1.75 -4.46 -9.80
CA GLY A 21 -0.30 -4.43 -9.88
C GLY A 21 0.32 -3.41 -8.94
N HIS A 22 1.64 -3.34 -8.96
CA HIS A 22 2.41 -2.34 -8.24
C HIS A 22 2.56 -1.07 -9.08
N PHE A 23 1.50 -0.26 -9.13
CA PHE A 23 1.50 1.05 -9.76
C PHE A 23 0.91 2.10 -8.81
N GLY A 24 1.28 3.35 -9.06
CA GLY A 24 0.82 4.51 -8.33
C GLY A 24 -0.59 4.95 -8.69
N PHE A 25 -1.11 5.87 -7.90
CA PHE A 25 -2.44 6.43 -8.10
C PHE A 25 -2.62 7.11 -9.46
N GLU A 26 -1.62 7.86 -9.93
CA GLU A 26 -1.69 8.61 -11.19
C GLU A 26 -1.87 7.67 -12.40
N TYR A 27 -1.28 6.48 -12.34
CA TYR A 27 -1.52 5.42 -13.32
C TYR A 27 -2.89 4.77 -13.13
N ALA A 28 -3.25 4.46 -11.89
CA ALA A 28 -4.49 3.77 -11.54
C ALA A 28 -5.74 4.57 -11.93
N GLU A 29 -5.73 5.89 -11.74
CA GLU A 29 -6.93 6.71 -11.84
C GLU A 29 -7.54 6.76 -13.24
N ARG A 30 -6.74 6.51 -14.28
CA ARG A 30 -7.22 6.36 -15.65
C ARG A 30 -8.28 5.26 -15.75
N PHE A 31 -8.09 4.18 -14.99
CA PHE A 31 -8.94 2.99 -15.07
C PHE A 31 -10.13 3.04 -14.12
N MET A 32 -10.15 3.93 -13.13
CA MET A 32 -11.20 3.97 -12.10
C MET A 32 -12.61 4.29 -12.64
N PRO A 33 -12.81 5.19 -13.62
CA PRO A 33 -14.16 5.50 -14.10
C PRO A 33 -14.93 4.27 -14.61
N GLY A 34 -16.11 4.02 -14.04
CA GLY A 34 -16.96 2.89 -14.40
C GLY A 34 -16.48 1.53 -13.85
N ARG A 35 -15.49 1.52 -12.96
CA ARG A 35 -14.97 0.33 -12.29
C ARG A 35 -15.05 0.48 -10.80
N TYR A 36 -15.29 -0.63 -10.11
CA TYR A 36 -15.11 -0.69 -8.66
C TYR A 36 -13.61 -0.76 -8.34
N SER A 37 -13.12 0.24 -7.61
CA SER A 37 -11.71 0.48 -7.32
C SER A 37 -11.47 0.37 -5.83
N PHE A 38 -10.43 -0.36 -5.44
CA PHE A 38 -10.06 -0.50 -4.05
C PHE A 38 -8.55 -0.62 -3.87
N THR A 39 -8.09 -0.30 -2.66
CA THR A 39 -6.71 -0.49 -2.25
C THR A 39 -6.65 -0.98 -0.81
N PHE A 40 -5.51 -1.50 -0.38
CA PHE A 40 -5.26 -1.90 1.00
C PHE A 40 -4.10 -1.11 1.56
N LEU A 41 -4.29 -0.57 2.76
CA LEU A 41 -3.20 -0.08 3.59
C LEU A 41 -2.82 -1.16 4.62
N ARG A 42 -1.62 -0.99 5.17
CA ARG A 42 -1.13 -1.77 6.30
C ARG A 42 -0.43 -0.83 7.27
N ASP A 43 -0.39 -1.21 8.54
CA ASP A 43 0.49 -0.57 9.50
C ASP A 43 1.89 -0.41 8.88
N PRO A 44 2.46 0.80 8.85
CA PRO A 44 3.66 1.08 8.09
C PRO A 44 4.91 0.32 8.57
N VAL A 45 5.04 0.15 9.90
CA VAL A 45 6.15 -0.59 10.49
C VAL A 45 6.03 -2.06 10.13
N ASP A 46 4.85 -2.64 10.30
CA ASP A 46 4.57 -4.03 9.96
C ASP A 46 4.74 -4.32 8.47
N ARG A 47 4.42 -3.34 7.60
CA ARG A 47 4.69 -3.40 6.16
C ARG A 47 6.18 -3.54 5.88
N LEU A 48 7.04 -2.77 6.55
CA LEU A 48 8.49 -2.82 6.37
C LEU A 48 9.09 -4.12 6.89
N LEU A 49 8.65 -4.60 8.05
CA LEU A 49 9.06 -5.90 8.58
C LEU A 49 8.69 -7.02 7.60
N SER A 50 7.48 -6.96 7.05
CA SER A 50 7.03 -7.90 6.03
C SER A 50 7.86 -7.83 4.76
N TYR A 51 8.26 -6.63 4.34
CA TYR A 51 9.13 -6.44 3.17
C TYR A 51 10.54 -6.98 3.39
N TYR A 52 11.12 -6.74 4.57
CA TYR A 52 12.40 -7.33 4.97
C TYR A 52 12.35 -8.86 4.96
N SER A 53 11.32 -9.46 5.57
CA SER A 53 11.11 -10.92 5.56
C SER A 53 10.91 -11.48 4.15
N TYR A 54 10.23 -10.74 3.26
CA TYR A 54 10.10 -11.10 1.85
C TYR A 54 11.47 -11.12 1.15
N CYS A 55 12.27 -10.05 1.26
CA CYS A 55 13.60 -9.98 0.66
C CYS A 55 14.55 -11.07 1.20
N ARG A 56 14.46 -11.41 2.49
CA ARG A 56 15.18 -12.54 3.11
C ARG A 56 14.74 -13.91 2.59
N GLY A 57 13.45 -14.07 2.29
CA GLY A 57 12.90 -15.32 1.77
C GLY A 57 13.10 -15.50 0.26
N ALA A 58 13.34 -14.40 -0.47
CA ALA A 58 13.57 -14.39 -1.90
C ALA A 58 14.97 -14.87 -2.28
N THR A 59 15.16 -15.17 -3.57
CA THR A 59 16.47 -15.52 -4.12
C THR A 59 17.44 -14.36 -3.93
N ARG A 60 18.57 -14.63 -3.26
CA ARG A 60 19.57 -13.63 -2.87
C ARG A 60 20.03 -12.74 -4.04
N ASP A 61 20.36 -13.37 -5.17
CA ASP A 61 21.00 -12.68 -6.30
C ASP A 61 19.99 -12.18 -7.35
N GLU A 62 18.69 -12.24 -7.07
CA GLU A 62 17.65 -11.76 -8.00
C GLU A 62 17.61 -10.23 -8.06
N TYR A 63 17.73 -9.57 -6.92
CA TYR A 63 17.78 -8.11 -6.78
C TYR A 63 18.78 -7.70 -5.71
N GLU A 64 19.40 -6.54 -5.87
CA GLU A 64 20.38 -6.02 -4.90
C GLU A 64 19.80 -5.88 -3.49
N ILE A 65 18.50 -5.55 -3.38
CA ILE A 65 17.82 -5.43 -2.09
C ILE A 65 17.68 -6.80 -1.38
N ASN A 66 17.59 -7.89 -2.13
CA ASN A 66 17.59 -9.24 -1.58
C ASN A 66 18.97 -9.57 -1.03
N ALA A 67 20.04 -9.30 -1.79
CA ALA A 67 21.41 -9.48 -1.31
C ALA A 67 21.67 -8.68 -0.02
N LEU A 68 21.25 -7.42 0.03
CA LEU A 68 21.34 -6.60 1.25
C LEU A 68 20.59 -7.25 2.42
N ALA A 69 19.36 -7.70 2.21
CA ALA A 69 18.60 -8.38 3.26
C ALA A 69 19.32 -9.65 3.74
N HIS A 70 19.93 -10.42 2.83
CA HIS A 70 20.61 -11.66 3.18
C HIS A 70 21.91 -11.47 3.96
N ASP A 71 22.66 -10.44 3.62
CA ASP A 71 24.03 -10.25 4.08
C ASP A 71 24.17 -9.30 5.28
N SER A 72 23.09 -8.62 5.66
CA SER A 72 23.11 -7.60 6.71
C SER A 72 22.02 -7.82 7.78
N ASP A 73 22.15 -7.11 8.90
CA ASP A 73 21.10 -7.08 9.91
C ASP A 73 19.94 -6.15 9.50
N ALA A 74 18.83 -6.25 10.24
CA ALA A 74 17.62 -5.48 9.94
C ALA A 74 17.87 -3.96 9.97
N GLU A 75 18.69 -3.46 10.91
CA GLU A 75 18.98 -2.04 11.00
C GLU A 75 19.73 -1.54 9.76
N THR A 76 20.78 -2.25 9.32
CA THR A 76 21.53 -1.93 8.11
C THR A 76 20.64 -1.96 6.87
N PHE A 77 19.76 -2.96 6.77
CA PHE A 77 18.78 -3.05 5.69
C PHE A 77 17.86 -1.82 5.63
N PHE A 78 17.25 -1.44 6.76
CA PHE A 78 16.33 -0.28 6.79
C PHE A 78 17.05 1.05 6.58
N ARG A 79 18.32 1.17 7.00
CA ARG A 79 19.14 2.37 6.74
C ARG A 79 19.31 2.65 5.24
N ALA A 80 19.29 1.61 4.40
CA ALA A 80 19.44 1.77 2.95
C ALA A 80 18.22 2.39 2.24
N GLY A 81 17.11 2.58 2.97
CA GLY A 81 15.91 3.30 2.52
C GLY A 81 15.45 4.39 3.49
N ALA A 82 16.31 4.87 4.39
CA ALA A 82 15.93 5.74 5.50
C ALA A 82 15.47 7.15 5.11
N THR A 83 15.89 7.64 3.95
CA THR A 83 15.57 8.99 3.46
C THR A 83 15.00 8.93 2.04
N ALA A 84 14.33 9.98 1.61
CA ALA A 84 13.78 10.09 0.25
C ALA A 84 14.86 9.97 -0.85
N SER A 85 16.11 10.35 -0.56
CA SER A 85 17.26 10.24 -1.47
C SER A 85 18.02 8.91 -1.36
N SER A 86 17.59 8.02 -0.46
CA SER A 86 18.25 6.72 -0.25
C SER A 86 18.03 5.80 -1.45
N LYS A 87 18.97 4.88 -1.70
CA LYS A 87 18.94 3.99 -2.86
C LYS A 87 17.65 3.18 -2.98
N PHE A 88 17.13 2.70 -1.85
CA PHE A 88 15.90 1.90 -1.81
C PHE A 88 14.69 2.68 -1.26
N ALA A 89 14.76 4.02 -1.27
CA ALA A 89 13.69 4.88 -0.78
C ALA A 89 12.33 4.56 -1.42
N SER A 90 12.32 4.29 -2.72
CA SER A 90 11.11 3.97 -3.49
C SER A 90 10.33 2.75 -2.96
N HIS A 91 10.96 1.86 -2.19
CA HIS A 91 10.33 0.68 -1.58
C HIS A 91 10.03 0.85 -0.08
N MET A 92 10.69 1.81 0.56
CA MET A 92 10.75 1.93 2.02
C MET A 92 10.15 3.24 2.51
N TRP A 93 10.80 4.35 2.16
CA TRP A 93 10.52 5.69 2.66
C TRP A 93 9.10 6.13 2.29
N ASN A 94 8.23 6.24 3.29
CA ASN A 94 6.82 6.66 3.14
C ASN A 94 6.15 6.06 1.90
N HIS A 95 6.37 4.76 1.68
CA HIS A 95 6.05 4.10 0.41
C HIS A 95 4.55 4.18 0.09
N GLN A 96 3.67 3.95 1.07
CA GLN A 96 2.23 3.96 0.83
C GLN A 96 1.75 5.35 0.43
N ALA A 97 2.19 6.38 1.15
CA ALA A 97 1.86 7.77 0.86
C ALA A 97 2.43 8.22 -0.49
N CYS A 98 3.68 7.88 -0.81
CA CYS A 98 4.28 8.20 -2.11
C CYS A 98 3.52 7.55 -3.27
N GLN A 99 3.13 6.28 -3.14
CA GLN A 99 2.37 5.58 -4.19
C GLN A 99 0.97 6.15 -4.38
N LEU A 100 0.32 6.59 -3.29
CA LEU A 100 -1.00 7.20 -3.34
C LEU A 100 -0.98 8.66 -3.78
N ALA A 101 0.09 9.41 -3.51
CA ALA A 101 0.22 10.79 -3.95
C ALA A 101 0.50 10.91 -5.45
N SER A 102 1.32 9.99 -6.00
CA SER A 102 1.60 9.88 -7.44
C SER A 102 1.94 8.44 -7.81
N GLY A 103 3.05 7.95 -7.26
CA GLY A 103 3.55 6.59 -7.41
C GLY A 103 4.06 6.21 -8.79
N TRP A 104 4.28 4.90 -8.97
CA TRP A 104 4.92 4.34 -10.16
C TRP A 104 4.00 4.33 -11.39
N GLY A 105 4.58 4.61 -12.56
CA GLY A 105 3.88 4.52 -13.85
C GLY A 105 3.16 5.79 -14.27
N ALA A 106 3.31 6.92 -13.57
CA ALA A 106 2.71 8.19 -13.97
C ALA A 106 3.12 8.60 -15.40
N SER A 107 4.39 8.41 -15.76
CA SER A 107 4.88 8.66 -17.12
C SER A 107 4.22 7.82 -18.21
N LEU A 108 3.77 6.60 -17.89
CA LEU A 108 3.08 5.72 -18.84
C LEU A 108 1.71 6.25 -19.27
N VAL A 109 1.14 7.18 -18.49
CA VAL A 109 -0.14 7.85 -18.78
C VAL A 109 0.03 9.34 -19.05
N GLY A 110 1.25 9.76 -19.42
CA GLY A 110 1.56 11.13 -19.82
C GLY A 110 1.65 12.12 -18.66
N LYS A 111 1.90 11.64 -17.44
CA LYS A 111 2.07 12.45 -16.24
C LYS A 111 3.52 12.46 -15.77
N ALA A 112 3.89 13.43 -14.95
CA ALA A 112 5.25 13.49 -14.43
C ALA A 112 5.48 12.37 -13.40
N ASP A 113 6.53 11.57 -13.58
CA ASP A 113 7.01 10.70 -12.50
C ASP A 113 7.57 11.58 -11.38
N ILE A 114 7.02 11.41 -10.18
CA ILE A 114 7.47 12.12 -8.99
C ILE A 114 8.32 11.16 -8.17
N ALA A 115 9.61 11.47 -8.06
CA ALA A 115 10.51 10.76 -7.16
C ALA A 115 10.10 10.97 -5.69
N PRO A 116 10.48 10.09 -4.76
CA PRO A 116 10.13 10.25 -3.33
C PRO A 116 10.52 11.61 -2.74
N ASP A 117 11.59 12.24 -3.20
CA ASP A 117 12.05 13.58 -2.79
C ASP A 117 11.51 14.72 -3.68
N GLY A 118 10.66 14.41 -4.66
CA GLY A 118 10.12 15.37 -5.62
C GLY A 118 9.03 16.27 -5.05
N LEU A 119 8.47 15.95 -3.89
CA LEU A 119 7.44 16.75 -3.21
C LEU A 119 7.75 16.93 -1.72
N PRO A 120 7.36 18.07 -1.12
CA PRO A 120 7.36 18.23 0.33
C PRO A 120 6.52 17.15 1.04
N PRO A 121 6.94 16.64 2.22
CA PRO A 121 6.22 15.58 2.93
C PRO A 121 4.74 15.88 3.23
N ASP A 122 4.40 17.13 3.57
CA ASP A 122 3.02 17.54 3.82
C ASP A 122 2.18 17.50 2.54
N GLU A 123 2.77 17.86 1.40
CA GLU A 123 2.10 17.78 0.11
C GLU A 123 1.88 16.33 -0.33
N VAL A 124 2.83 15.43 -0.03
CA VAL A 124 2.64 13.98 -0.24
C VAL A 124 1.46 13.48 0.59
N LEU A 125 1.38 13.87 1.87
CA LEU A 125 0.29 13.46 2.76
C LEU A 125 -1.07 13.95 2.26
N ASP A 126 -1.17 15.23 1.90
CA ASP A 126 -2.43 15.85 1.47
C ASP A 126 -2.92 15.24 0.15
N ARG A 127 -2.02 15.05 -0.83
CA ARG A 127 -2.35 14.37 -2.09
C ARG A 127 -2.76 12.92 -1.85
N ALA A 128 -2.02 12.18 -1.02
CA ALA A 128 -2.33 10.80 -0.71
C ALA A 128 -3.72 10.66 -0.07
N LYS A 129 -4.07 11.52 0.88
CA LYS A 129 -5.40 11.56 1.49
C LYS A 129 -6.49 11.86 0.46
N ALA A 130 -6.30 12.92 -0.34
CA ALA A 130 -7.25 13.30 -1.38
C ALA A 130 -7.50 12.16 -2.37
N ASN A 131 -6.43 11.53 -2.86
CA ASN A 131 -6.50 10.40 -3.77
C ASN A 131 -7.13 9.17 -3.13
N LEU A 132 -6.85 8.90 -1.85
CA LEU A 132 -7.43 7.76 -1.14
C LEU A 132 -8.97 7.86 -1.06
N THR A 133 -9.53 9.07 -0.94
CA THR A 133 -10.99 9.28 -0.94
C THR A 133 -11.67 8.98 -2.29
N ARG A 134 -10.90 8.79 -3.36
CA ARG A 134 -11.42 8.50 -4.70
C ARG A 134 -11.64 7.01 -4.94
N PHE A 135 -11.09 6.13 -4.11
CA PHE A 135 -11.38 4.70 -4.17
C PHE A 135 -12.76 4.40 -3.63
N ASP A 136 -13.43 3.39 -4.20
CA ASP A 136 -14.70 2.89 -3.69
C ASP A 136 -14.54 2.15 -2.35
N TYR A 137 -13.35 1.59 -2.09
CA TYR A 137 -13.04 0.93 -0.84
C TYR A 137 -11.58 1.05 -0.42
N ILE A 138 -11.35 1.22 0.88
CA ILE A 138 -10.04 1.24 1.52
C ILE A 138 -9.99 0.12 2.54
N GLY A 139 -9.27 -0.95 2.22
CA GLY A 139 -9.02 -2.05 3.13
C GLY A 139 -7.82 -1.80 4.05
N LEU A 140 -7.78 -2.53 5.15
CA LEU A 140 -6.65 -2.63 6.07
C LEU A 140 -6.24 -4.10 6.13
N VAL A 141 -4.95 -4.39 5.96
CA VAL A 141 -4.44 -5.78 6.01
C VAL A 141 -4.73 -6.44 7.36
N GLU A 142 -4.85 -5.65 8.42
CA GLU A 142 -5.22 -6.08 9.77
C GLU A 142 -6.67 -6.63 9.83
N ASN A 143 -7.53 -6.22 8.90
CA ASN A 143 -8.94 -6.61 8.79
C ASN A 143 -9.21 -7.38 7.48
N PHE A 144 -8.20 -8.02 6.91
CA PHE A 144 -8.19 -8.52 5.54
C PHE A 144 -9.41 -9.37 5.16
N GLU A 145 -9.81 -10.33 6.01
CA GLU A 145 -10.95 -11.20 5.72
C GLU A 145 -12.27 -10.43 5.65
N ALA A 146 -12.52 -9.54 6.61
CA ALA A 146 -13.74 -8.73 6.65
C ALA A 146 -13.80 -7.74 5.47
N ASP A 147 -12.65 -7.17 5.12
CA ASP A 147 -12.54 -6.19 4.05
C ASP A 147 -12.73 -6.84 2.67
N ASN A 148 -12.16 -8.03 2.45
CA ASN A 148 -12.41 -8.80 1.23
C ASN A 148 -13.88 -9.20 1.10
N ALA A 149 -14.54 -9.63 2.19
CA ALA A 149 -15.96 -9.95 2.15
C ALA A 149 -16.82 -8.74 1.73
N ALA A 150 -16.50 -7.54 2.22
CA ALA A 150 -17.19 -6.31 1.82
C ALA A 150 -16.94 -5.97 0.34
N ILE A 151 -15.69 -6.10 -0.14
CA ILE A 151 -15.33 -5.87 -1.54
C ILE A 151 -16.05 -6.84 -2.48
N PHE A 152 -16.03 -8.14 -2.18
CA PHE A 152 -16.72 -9.13 -3.01
C PHE A 152 -18.22 -8.91 -3.04
N ALA A 153 -18.84 -8.61 -1.88
CA ALA A 153 -20.26 -8.27 -1.83
C ALA A 153 -20.60 -7.07 -2.73
N ALA A 154 -19.75 -6.02 -2.74
CA ALA A 154 -19.92 -4.86 -3.62
C ALA A 154 -19.75 -5.20 -5.12
N LEU A 155 -18.95 -6.21 -5.43
CA LEU A 155 -18.76 -6.76 -6.78
C LEU A 155 -19.86 -7.77 -7.19
N GLY A 156 -20.82 -8.05 -6.30
CA GLY A 156 -21.88 -9.05 -6.55
C GLY A 156 -21.43 -10.50 -6.41
N ASP A 157 -20.27 -10.74 -5.79
CA ASP A 157 -19.77 -12.07 -5.46
C ASP A 157 -19.90 -12.34 -3.95
N THR A 158 -20.40 -13.52 -3.61
CA THR A 158 -20.52 -13.97 -2.21
C THR A 158 -19.51 -15.06 -1.87
N SER A 159 -18.56 -15.35 -2.77
CA SER A 159 -17.45 -16.25 -2.49
C SER A 159 -16.58 -15.70 -1.36
N LEU A 160 -16.20 -16.57 -0.42
CA LEU A 160 -15.35 -16.23 0.74
C LEU A 160 -13.95 -16.87 0.63
N ASP A 161 -13.65 -17.50 -0.51
CA ASP A 161 -12.41 -18.23 -0.71
C ASP A 161 -11.25 -17.27 -1.01
N VAL A 162 -10.65 -16.74 0.06
CA VAL A 162 -9.47 -15.89 -0.02
C VAL A 162 -8.23 -16.73 0.27
N PHE A 163 -7.37 -16.89 -0.74
CA PHE A 163 -6.07 -17.56 -0.58
C PHE A 163 -5.00 -16.58 -0.11
N ARG A 164 -4.28 -16.92 0.96
CA ARG A 164 -3.08 -16.20 1.37
C ARG A 164 -1.86 -16.71 0.58
N ILE A 165 -1.52 -15.98 -0.47
CA ILE A 165 -0.35 -16.23 -1.32
C ILE A 165 0.66 -15.12 -0.94
N ASN A 166 1.87 -15.48 -0.48
CA ASN A 166 2.92 -14.59 0.07
C ASN A 166 2.95 -14.36 1.59
N ALA A 167 2.51 -15.34 2.40
CA ALA A 167 2.85 -15.33 3.82
C ALA A 167 4.33 -15.66 4.02
N ALA A 168 5.13 -14.70 4.50
CA ALA A 168 6.54 -14.96 4.78
C ALA A 168 6.67 -16.08 5.84
N PRO A 169 7.48 -17.13 5.59
CA PRO A 169 7.58 -18.28 6.49
C PRO A 169 8.26 -17.94 7.82
N VAL A 170 9.08 -16.89 7.85
CA VAL A 170 9.75 -16.35 9.05
C VAL A 170 9.48 -14.86 9.09
N ARG A 171 8.86 -14.38 10.16
CA ARG A 171 8.46 -12.98 10.32
C ARG A 171 9.28 -12.36 11.45
N THR A 172 10.09 -11.36 11.13
CA THR A 172 10.71 -10.52 12.15
C THR A 172 9.62 -9.72 12.85
N THR A 173 9.59 -9.74 14.17
CA THR A 173 8.59 -9.00 14.96
C THR A 173 9.20 -7.76 15.60
N ARG A 174 8.36 -6.83 16.06
CA ARG A 174 8.82 -5.58 16.68
C ARG A 174 9.59 -5.84 17.97
N GLU A 175 9.21 -6.90 18.69
CA GLU A 175 9.79 -7.30 19.98
C GLU A 175 11.23 -7.81 19.84
N GLU A 176 11.62 -8.25 18.64
CA GLU A 176 12.97 -8.71 18.34
C GLU A 176 13.92 -7.56 17.98
N LEU A 177 13.40 -6.34 17.79
CA LEU A 177 14.18 -5.19 17.35
C LEU A 177 14.66 -4.31 18.50
N SER A 178 15.83 -3.72 18.30
CA SER A 178 16.36 -2.71 19.22
C SER A 178 15.55 -1.41 19.16
N SER A 179 15.61 -0.61 20.22
CA SER A 179 14.97 0.71 20.25
C SER A 179 15.46 1.63 19.12
N SER A 180 16.75 1.61 18.78
CA SER A 180 17.30 2.41 17.67
C SER A 180 16.72 1.99 16.31
N THR A 181 16.50 0.69 16.12
CA THR A 181 15.86 0.19 14.89
C THR A 181 14.38 0.59 14.82
N LEU A 182 13.66 0.57 15.95
CA LEU A 182 12.26 1.01 16.02
C LEU A 182 12.13 2.52 15.75
N GLU A 183 13.03 3.35 16.30
CA GLU A 183 13.09 4.79 16.01
C GLU A 183 13.38 5.07 14.53
N LEU A 184 14.30 4.30 13.93
CA LEU A 184 14.59 4.36 12.50
C LEU A 184 13.34 4.05 11.66
N LEU A 185 12.62 2.98 11.99
CA LEU A 185 11.40 2.59 11.30
C LEU A 185 10.32 3.67 11.41
N ALA A 186 10.13 4.23 12.61
CA ALA A 186 9.17 5.31 12.84
C ALA A 186 9.49 6.56 12.01
N ALA A 187 10.76 6.96 11.92
CA ALA A 187 11.18 8.08 11.09
C ALA A 187 10.99 7.81 9.58
N LEU A 188 11.30 6.58 9.15
CA LEU A 188 11.20 6.15 7.77
C LEU A 188 9.72 6.08 7.29
N THR A 189 8.78 5.89 8.21
CA THR A 189 7.33 5.78 7.93
C THR A 189 6.48 6.91 8.51
N GLU A 190 7.05 8.06 8.86
CA GLU A 190 6.31 9.13 9.55
C GLU A 190 5.04 9.56 8.80
N ILE A 191 5.14 9.74 7.48
CA ILE A 191 4.02 10.19 6.65
C ILE A 191 3.05 9.04 6.39
N ASP A 192 3.56 7.82 6.18
CA ASP A 192 2.73 6.63 6.08
C ASP A 192 1.90 6.43 7.36
N GLN A 193 2.45 6.70 8.54
CA GLN A 193 1.72 6.58 9.81
C GLN A 193 0.59 7.60 9.89
N LYS A 194 0.86 8.88 9.57
CA LYS A 194 -0.17 9.92 9.53
C LYS A 194 -1.30 9.59 8.55
N LEU A 195 -0.96 8.99 7.40
CA LEU A 195 -1.94 8.55 6.41
C LEU A 195 -2.76 7.35 6.92
N TYR A 196 -2.09 6.35 7.50
CA TYR A 196 -2.72 5.15 8.04
C TYR A 196 -3.70 5.49 9.17
N ASP A 197 -3.28 6.28 10.15
CA ASP A 197 -4.13 6.70 11.27
C ASP A 197 -5.37 7.47 10.79
N TRP A 198 -5.18 8.33 9.79
CA TRP A 198 -6.29 9.05 9.16
C TRP A 198 -7.26 8.10 8.45
N ALA A 199 -6.76 7.12 7.70
CA ALA A 199 -7.59 6.12 7.01
C ALA A 199 -8.37 5.24 8.00
N VAL A 200 -7.74 4.84 9.12
CA VAL A 200 -8.40 4.12 10.22
C VAL A 200 -9.55 4.96 10.78
N GLY A 201 -9.32 6.26 11.04
CA GLY A 201 -10.36 7.18 11.53
C GLY A 201 -11.51 7.39 10.54
N LEU A 202 -11.20 7.47 9.25
CA LEU A 202 -12.20 7.56 8.18
C LEU A 202 -13.11 6.33 8.18
N ARG A 203 -12.54 5.12 8.25
CA ARG A 203 -13.30 3.85 8.28
C ARG A 203 -14.19 3.73 9.51
N ALA A 204 -13.70 4.11 10.68
CA ALA A 204 -14.50 4.09 11.90
C ALA A 204 -15.74 5.00 11.77
N SER A 205 -15.58 6.17 11.16
CA SER A 205 -16.66 7.14 10.93
C SER A 205 -17.70 6.65 9.92
N SER A 206 -17.26 6.01 8.82
CA SER A 206 -18.17 5.45 7.81
C SER A 206 -19.02 4.29 8.35
N VAL A 207 -18.46 3.45 9.24
CA VAL A 207 -19.19 2.37 9.91
C VAL A 207 -20.25 2.92 10.87
N SER A 208 -19.94 3.98 11.62
CA SER A 208 -20.91 4.64 12.51
C SER A 208 -22.08 5.25 11.73
N ILE A 209 -21.82 5.94 10.61
CA ILE A 209 -22.88 6.52 9.77
C ILE A 209 -23.81 5.43 9.21
N HIS A 210 -23.27 4.29 8.76
CA HIS A 210 -24.10 3.19 8.29
C HIS A 210 -24.93 2.54 9.41
N LYS A 211 -24.37 2.35 10.62
CA LYS A 211 -25.16 1.83 11.75
C LYS A 211 -26.32 2.76 12.13
N ASP A 212 -26.07 4.06 12.21
CA ASP A 212 -27.09 5.05 12.57
C ASP A 212 -28.24 5.11 11.55
N VAL A 213 -27.93 5.02 10.25
CA VAL A 213 -28.94 4.97 9.18
C VAL A 213 -29.72 3.65 9.22
N THR A 214 -29.06 2.52 9.48
CA THR A 214 -29.73 1.21 9.54
C THR A 214 -30.64 1.11 10.77
N GLU A 215 -30.24 1.65 11.92
CA GLU A 215 -31.06 1.73 13.13
C GLU A 215 -32.22 2.73 12.99
N ALA A 216 -32.04 3.81 12.24
CA ALA A 216 -33.11 4.77 11.93
C ALA A 216 -34.16 4.18 10.99
N VAL A 217 -33.75 3.36 10.01
CA VAL A 217 -34.67 2.68 9.08
C VAL A 217 -35.39 1.51 9.74
N ALA A 218 -34.77 0.82 10.70
CA ALA A 218 -35.42 -0.27 11.47
C ALA A 218 -36.47 0.20 12.50
N LYS A 219 -36.64 1.52 12.68
CA LYS A 219 -37.62 2.13 13.59
C LYS A 219 -38.91 2.61 12.91
N TYR A 220 -39.11 2.30 11.63
CA TYR A 220 -40.32 2.57 10.86
C TYR A 220 -40.86 1.29 10.21
#